data_AF-A0A180G6W2-F1
#
_entry.id   AF-A0A180G6W2-F1
#
_cell.length_a   1.000
_cell.length_b   1.000
_cell.length_c   1.000
_cell.angle_alpha   90.00
_cell.angle_beta   90.00
_cell.angle_gamma   90.00
#
_symmetry.space_group_name_H-M   'P 1'
#
loop_
_entity.id
_entity.type
_entity.pdbx_description
1 polymer ?
#
loop_
_entity_poly.entity_id
_entity_poly.type
_entity_poly.pdbx_seq_one_letter_code
_entity_poly.pdbx_strand_id
1 'polypeptide(L)'
;MLPNTLRFTTLLGYSLLVSTLATIEQDFSSLPQCSVQCLTTSLGSSGSPCAPTDFACLCKNKKFLAASDSCNKSSCSGKDAKAAKTWGEKACQGVGVKIAA
;
A
#
# COMPACT_ATOMS: atom_id res chain seq x y z
N MET A 1 -34.20 -31.10 -40.17
CA MET A 1 -33.52 -30.06 -40.96
C MET A 1 -32.93 -29.07 -39.96
N LEU A 2 -31.65 -29.20 -39.63
CA LEU A 2 -30.95 -28.37 -38.64
C LEU A 2 -30.45 -27.09 -39.35
N PRO A 3 -30.82 -25.87 -38.94
CA PRO A 3 -30.26 -24.66 -39.52
C PRO A 3 -28.84 -24.40 -39.01
N ASN A 4 -27.98 -24.18 -40.00
CA ASN A 4 -26.55 -23.93 -39.98
C ASN A 4 -26.24 -22.47 -39.57
N THR A 5 -26.38 -22.13 -38.29
CA THR A 5 -25.91 -20.84 -37.72
C THR A 5 -24.70 -20.99 -36.81
N LEU A 6 -24.08 -22.17 -36.83
CA LEU A 6 -22.86 -22.50 -36.10
C LEU A 6 -21.62 -22.00 -36.87
N ARG A 7 -21.47 -20.68 -37.07
CA ARG A 7 -20.22 -20.06 -37.58
C ARG A 7 -20.34 -18.53 -37.54
N PHE A 8 -19.44 -17.90 -36.77
CA PHE A 8 -19.22 -16.44 -36.65
C PHE A 8 -20.31 -15.72 -35.83
N THR A 9 -20.08 -15.18 -34.62
CA THR A 9 -19.03 -14.23 -34.25
C THR A 9 -18.90 -14.10 -32.71
N THR A 10 -17.64 -14.11 -32.27
CA THR A 10 -17.07 -13.50 -31.04
C THR A 10 -17.66 -13.86 -29.67
N LEU A 11 -16.92 -14.75 -29.00
CA LEU A 11 -16.90 -14.99 -27.56
C LEU A 11 -16.88 -13.68 -26.76
N LEU A 12 -18.01 -13.28 -26.18
CA LEU A 12 -18.04 -12.33 -25.06
C LEU A 12 -17.69 -13.09 -23.77
N GLY A 13 -16.41 -13.45 -23.64
CA GLY A 13 -15.83 -13.93 -22.39
C GLY A 13 -15.30 -12.74 -21.59
N TYR A 14 -16.18 -11.93 -21.02
CA TYR A 14 -15.76 -10.87 -20.08
C TYR A 14 -15.42 -11.53 -18.74
N SER A 15 -14.19 -11.99 -18.61
CA SER A 15 -13.64 -12.45 -17.34
C SER A 15 -13.58 -11.27 -16.37
N LEU A 16 -14.61 -11.14 -15.52
CA LEU A 16 -14.55 -10.29 -14.34
C LEU A 16 -13.45 -10.84 -13.42
N LEU A 17 -12.24 -10.29 -13.54
CA LEU A 17 -11.20 -10.44 -12.54
C LEU A 17 -11.67 -9.68 -11.29
N VAL A 18 -12.46 -10.36 -10.45
CA VAL A 18 -12.77 -9.89 -9.10
C VAL A 18 -11.49 -10.01 -8.29
N SER A 19 -10.68 -8.96 -8.31
CA SER A 19 -9.55 -8.82 -7.40
C SER A 19 -10.12 -8.57 -6.00
N THR A 20 -10.25 -9.63 -5.21
CA THR A 20 -10.56 -9.49 -3.78
C THR A 20 -9.39 -8.75 -3.13
N LEU A 21 -9.53 -7.45 -2.92
CA LEU A 21 -8.63 -6.70 -2.05
C LEU A 21 -8.86 -7.25 -0.65
N ALA A 22 -7.98 -8.14 -0.18
CA ALA A 22 -7.93 -8.47 1.23
C ALA A 22 -7.71 -7.14 1.98
N THR A 23 -8.71 -6.70 2.74
CA THR A 23 -8.61 -5.50 3.55
C THR A 23 -7.69 -5.81 4.72
N ILE A 24 -6.40 -5.54 4.55
CA ILE A 24 -5.46 -5.64 5.66
C ILE A 24 -5.60 -4.37 6.49
N GLU A 25 -6.35 -4.47 7.59
CA GLU A 25 -6.40 -3.43 8.61
C GLU A 25 -5.01 -3.28 9.22
N GLN A 26 -4.42 -2.10 9.05
CA GLN A 26 -3.16 -1.77 9.70
C GLN A 26 -3.45 -1.33 11.13
N ASP A 27 -2.82 -1.98 12.10
CA ASP A 27 -2.94 -1.59 13.50
C ASP A 27 -1.97 -0.43 13.82
N PHE A 28 -2.51 0.79 13.87
CA PHE A 28 -1.76 1.99 14.21
C PHE A 28 -1.58 2.20 15.72
N SER A 29 -2.17 1.38 16.59
CA SER A 29 -2.11 1.58 18.05
C SER A 29 -0.69 1.56 18.62
N SER A 30 0.23 0.91 17.90
CA SER A 30 1.65 0.79 18.27
C SER A 30 2.54 1.90 17.72
N LEU A 31 2.00 2.81 16.90
CA LEU A 31 2.75 3.94 16.35
C LEU A 31 2.72 5.15 17.31
N PRO A 32 3.87 5.79 17.55
CA PRO A 32 3.89 7.07 18.24
C PRO A 32 3.25 8.15 17.35
N GLN A 33 2.66 9.17 17.99
CA GLN A 33 1.90 10.21 17.28
C GLN A 33 2.73 10.95 16.23
N CYS A 34 4.03 11.16 16.47
CA CYS A 34 4.93 11.79 15.50
C CYS A 34 5.01 10.97 14.19
N SER A 35 4.99 9.64 14.28
CA SER A 35 5.07 8.76 13.11
C SER A 35 3.76 8.69 12.34
N VAL A 36 2.62 8.79 13.03
CA VAL A 36 1.31 8.94 12.39
C VAL A 36 1.29 10.25 11.58
N GLN A 37 1.75 11.36 12.16
CA GLN A 37 1.89 12.62 11.43
C GLN A 37 2.84 12.48 10.24
N CYS A 38 3.97 11.79 10.40
CA CYS A 38 4.89 11.56 9.29
C CYS A 38 4.29 10.76 8.14
N LEU A 39 3.44 9.77 8.40
CA LEU A 39 2.72 9.05 7.33
C LEU A 39 1.82 10.03 6.55
N THR A 40 1.04 10.85 7.25
CA THR A 40 0.15 11.85 6.64
C THR A 40 0.93 12.90 5.85
N THR A 41 1.99 13.48 6.42
CA THR A 41 2.85 14.44 5.74
C THR A 41 3.48 13.84 4.49
N SER A 42 3.91 12.58 4.56
CA SER A 42 4.56 11.89 3.43
C SER A 42 3.61 11.63 2.28
N LEU A 43 2.32 11.37 2.54
CA LEU A 43 1.31 11.24 1.48
C LEU A 43 1.24 12.51 0.62
N GLY A 44 1.27 13.68 1.26
CA GLY A 44 1.24 14.96 0.57
C GLY A 44 2.58 15.32 -0.09
N SER A 45 3.70 15.14 0.63
CA SER A 45 5.00 15.61 0.17
C SER A 45 5.67 14.70 -0.86
N SER A 46 5.34 13.40 -0.89
CA SER A 46 5.96 12.47 -1.83
C SER A 46 5.35 12.51 -3.24
N GLY A 47 4.21 13.17 -3.42
CA GLY A 47 3.40 13.11 -4.64
C GLY A 47 2.95 11.68 -4.96
N SER A 48 2.60 10.89 -3.93
CA SER A 48 2.18 9.50 -4.12
C SER A 48 0.85 9.43 -4.87
N PRO A 49 0.71 8.58 -5.90
CA PRO A 49 -0.59 8.32 -6.52
C PRO A 49 -1.43 7.33 -5.70
N CYS A 50 -0.87 6.73 -4.64
CA CYS A 50 -1.55 5.75 -3.83
C CYS A 50 -2.61 6.39 -2.92
N ALA A 51 -3.73 5.68 -2.71
CA ALA A 51 -4.68 6.07 -1.68
C ALA A 51 -4.03 5.98 -0.28
N PRO A 52 -4.46 6.80 0.70
CA PRO A 52 -3.88 6.83 2.05
C PRO A 52 -3.85 5.48 2.78
N THR A 53 -4.78 4.58 2.45
CA THR A 53 -4.92 3.24 3.04
C THR A 53 -4.47 2.12 2.13
N ASP A 54 -4.00 2.41 0.91
CA ASP A 54 -3.48 1.41 -0.02
C ASP A 54 -2.03 1.09 0.31
N PHE A 55 -1.83 0.31 1.38
CA PHE A 55 -0.50 -0.09 1.84
C PHE A 55 0.24 -0.95 0.82
N ALA A 56 -0.47 -1.72 -0.02
CA ALA A 56 0.16 -2.48 -1.10
C ALA A 56 0.82 -1.56 -2.14
N CYS A 57 0.20 -0.42 -2.45
CA CYS A 57 0.78 0.63 -3.29
C CYS A 57 1.85 1.44 -2.54
N LEU A 58 1.54 1.92 -1.33
CA LEU A 58 2.44 2.78 -0.55
C LEU A 58 3.78 2.10 -0.25
N CYS A 59 3.77 0.81 0.10
CA CYS A 59 4.98 0.02 0.35
C CYS A 59 5.83 -0.22 -0.90
N LYS A 60 5.28 -0.01 -2.11
CA LYS A 60 6.04 -0.05 -3.37
C LYS A 60 6.50 1.35 -3.81
N ASN A 61 5.95 2.40 -3.21
CA ASN A 61 6.29 3.78 -3.54
C ASN A 61 7.55 4.23 -2.76
N LYS A 62 8.70 4.17 -3.43
CA LYS A 62 10.00 4.58 -2.85
C LYS A 62 10.03 6.05 -2.40
N LYS A 63 9.31 6.96 -3.06
CA LYS A 63 9.27 8.38 -2.66
C LYS A 63 8.51 8.54 -1.34
N PHE A 64 7.38 7.85 -1.20
CA PHE A 64 6.61 7.84 0.05
C PHE A 64 7.43 7.26 1.20
N LEU A 65 8.08 6.11 0.98
CA LEU A 65 8.92 5.47 1.99
C LEU A 65 10.08 6.37 2.43
N ALA A 66 10.77 7.00 1.48
CA ALA A 66 11.88 7.91 1.78
C ALA A 66 11.40 9.18 2.52
N ALA A 67 10.27 9.76 2.12
CA ALA A 67 9.69 10.91 2.80
C ALA A 67 9.28 10.55 4.25
N SER A 68 8.68 9.39 4.46
CA SER A 68 8.27 8.91 5.77
C SER A 68 9.47 8.65 6.67
N ASP A 69 10.50 7.96 6.17
CA ASP A 69 11.74 7.73 6.92
C ASP A 69 12.45 9.04 7.28
N SER A 70 12.56 9.97 6.33
CA SER A 70 13.16 11.29 6.58
C SER A 70 12.39 12.09 7.63
N CYS A 71 11.06 12.08 7.57
CA CYS A 71 10.23 12.75 8.57
C CYS A 71 10.39 12.10 9.96
N ASN A 72 10.38 10.77 10.04
CA ASN A 72 10.57 10.07 11.31
C ASN A 72 11.94 10.41 11.92
N LYS A 73 13.00 10.48 11.12
CA LYS A 73 14.35 10.85 11.60
C LYS A 73 14.43 12.29 12.10
N SER A 74 13.66 13.21 11.55
CA SER A 74 13.71 14.63 11.94
C SER A 74 12.73 15.01 13.07
N SER A 75 11.61 14.31 13.16
CA SER A 75 10.46 14.72 13.99
C SER A 75 10.14 13.77 15.14
N CYS A 76 10.71 12.56 15.13
CA CYS A 76 10.53 11.57 16.19
C CYS A 76 11.81 11.37 16.99
N SER A 77 11.66 10.89 18.23
CA SER A 77 12.82 10.40 19.00
C SER A 77 13.46 9.19 18.29
N GLY A 78 14.73 8.90 18.58
CA GLY A 78 15.39 7.71 18.00
C GLY A 78 14.67 6.39 18.31
N LYS A 79 14.04 6.29 19.49
CA LYS A 79 13.21 5.14 19.87
C LYS A 79 11.95 5.05 19.01
N ASP A 80 11.27 6.18 18.83
CA ASP A 80 10.02 6.26 18.06
C ASP A 80 10.24 6.03 16.57
N ALA A 81 11.31 6.59 15.99
CA ALA A 81 11.69 6.35 14.61
C ALA A 81 12.00 4.85 14.37
N LYS A 82 12.68 4.19 15.32
CA LYS A 82 12.92 2.74 15.24
C LYS A 82 11.61 1.94 15.34
N ALA A 83 10.70 2.33 16.22
CA ALA A 83 9.38 1.70 16.34
C ALA A 83 8.56 1.85 15.05
N ALA A 84 8.53 3.05 14.47
CA ALA A 84 7.85 3.35 13.21
C ALA A 84 8.38 2.50 12.05
N LYS A 85 9.70 2.33 12.00
CA LYS A 85 10.36 1.50 11.00
C LYS A 85 9.99 0.02 11.14
N THR A 86 10.06 -0.53 12.34
CA THR A 86 9.62 -1.91 12.61
C THR A 86 8.13 -2.10 12.30
N TRP A 87 7.31 -1.11 12.60
CA TRP A 87 5.89 -1.12 12.23
C TRP A 87 5.71 -1.13 10.71
N GLY A 88 6.39 -0.24 9.98
CA GLY A 88 6.30 -0.15 8.52
C GLY A 88 6.76 -1.44 7.83
N GLU A 89 7.82 -2.08 8.33
CA GLU A 89 8.26 -3.40 7.84
C GLU A 89 7.17 -4.45 7.98
N LYS A 90 6.51 -4.53 9.15
CA LYS A 90 5.41 -5.48 9.39
C LYS A 90 4.19 -5.16 8.55
N ALA A 91 3.83 -3.88 8.44
CA ALA A 91 2.71 -3.41 7.64
C ALA A 91 2.89 -3.80 6.16
N CYS A 92 4.07 -3.53 5.61
CA CYS A 92 4.42 -3.89 4.25
C CYS A 92 4.50 -5.40 4.05
N GLN A 93 5.07 -6.14 5.01
CA GLN A 93 5.09 -7.60 4.95
C GLN A 93 3.68 -8.19 4.93
N GLY A 94 2.74 -7.63 5.71
CA GLY A 94 1.34 -8.04 5.72
C GLY A 94 0.70 -7.99 4.34
N VAL A 95 1.02 -6.96 3.54
CA VAL A 95 0.55 -6.81 2.15
C VAL A 95 1.47 -7.47 1.11
N GLY A 96 2.39 -8.35 1.54
CA GLY A 96 3.28 -9.11 0.66
C GLY A 96 4.45 -8.33 0.07
N VAL A 97 4.81 -7.17 0.64
CA VAL A 97 5.93 -6.32 0.19
C VAL A 97 7.06 -6.33 1.22
N LYS A 98 8.25 -6.75 0.82
CA LYS A 98 9.47 -6.59 1.64
C LYS A 98 10.10 -5.22 1.36
N ILE A 99 10.25 -4.40 2.39
CA ILE A 99 11.00 -3.14 2.34
C ILE A 99 12.32 -3.30 3.10
N ALA A 100 13.35 -2.58 2.66
CA ALA A 100 14.66 -2.61 3.31
C ALA A 100 14.64 -1.76 4.57
N ALA A 101 15.40 -2.25 5.55
CA ALA A 101 15.71 -1.58 6.79
C ALA A 101 16.74 -0.46 6.58
#